data_AF-A0A1Z8VCX4-F1
#
_entry.id   AF-A0A1Z8VCX4-F1
#
_cell.length_a   1.000
_cell.length_b   1.000
_cell.length_c   1.000
_cell.angle_alpha   90.00
_cell.angle_beta   90.00
_cell.angle_gamma   90.00
#
_symmetry.space_group_name_H-M   'P 1'
#
loop_
_entity.id
_entity.type
_entity.pdbx_description
1 polymer ?
#
loop_
_entity_poly.entity_id
_entity_poly.type
_entity_poly.pdbx_seq_one_letter_code
_entity_poly.pdbx_strand_id
1 'polypeptide(L)' 'MGEINTAFVKLIATVWHRFTPSNEEASTLADMLIPMDLAGEEVSENFEFDDEPSDFNSALEELADVGGNE' A
#
# COMPACT_ATOMS: atom_id res chain seq x y z
N MET A 1 5.43 10.58 -11.66
CA MET A 1 6.58 11.00 -10.81
C MET A 1 6.12 10.69 -9.42
N GLY A 2 6.73 9.70 -8.75
CA GLY A 2 6.17 9.15 -7.51
C GLY A 2 5.86 10.22 -6.47
N GLU A 3 4.72 10.09 -5.80
CA GLU A 3 4.29 10.95 -4.69
C GLU A 3 5.17 10.74 -3.45
N ILE A 4 5.80 9.56 -3.33
CA ILE A 4 6.75 9.27 -2.26
C ILE A 4 8.03 10.11 -2.44
N ASN A 5 8.26 11.01 -1.48
CA ASN A 5 9.44 11.88 -1.42
C ASN A 5 10.01 11.98 0.01
N THR A 6 11.16 12.64 0.16
CA THR A 6 11.86 12.80 1.45
C THR A 6 10.97 13.39 2.55
N ALA A 7 10.08 14.35 2.23
CA ALA A 7 9.20 14.96 3.21
C ALA A 7 8.10 13.99 3.66
N PHE A 8 7.55 13.21 2.73
CA PHE A 8 6.57 12.16 3.03
C PHE A 8 7.15 11.09 3.96
N VAL A 9 8.36 10.59 3.67
CA VAL A 9 9.03 9.60 4.53
C VAL A 9 9.26 10.14 5.95
N LYS A 10 9.66 11.40 6.08
CA LYS A 10 9.83 12.04 7.39
C LYS A 10 8.52 12.17 8.15
N LEU A 11 7.43 12.50 7.46
CA LEU A 11 6.10 12.58 8.06
C LEU A 11 5.67 11.21 8.61
N ILE A 12 5.72 10.16 7.79
CA ILE A 12 5.33 8.80 8.19
C ILE A 12 6.20 8.29 9.34
N ALA A 13 7.52 8.45 9.26
CA ALA A 13 8.45 8.03 10.31
C ALA A 13 8.15 8.73 11.65
N THR A 14 7.77 10.01 11.61
CA THR A 14 7.39 10.77 12.80
C THR A 14 6.09 10.24 13.41
N VAL A 15 5.10 9.90 12.57
CA VAL A 15 3.79 9.39 13.05
C VAL A 15 3.92 7.97 13.60
N TRP A 16 4.60 7.06 12.90
CA TRP A 16 4.64 5.64 13.25
C TRP A 16 5.72 5.30 14.28
N HIS A 17 6.91 5.88 14.14
CA HIS A 17 8.07 5.50 14.94
C HIS A 17 8.52 6.59 15.92
N ARG A 18 7.88 7.77 15.92
CA ARG A 18 8.19 8.90 16.81
C ARG A 18 9.65 9.34 16.76
N PHE A 19 10.33 9.12 15.64
CA PHE A 19 11.66 9.68 15.36
C PHE A 19 11.65 10.38 14.02
N THR A 20 12.59 11.32 13.85
CA THR A 20 12.77 12.03 12.59
C THR A 20 14.11 11.62 11.97
N PRO A 21 14.10 10.86 10.86
CA PRO A 21 15.33 10.51 10.15
C PRO A 21 16.05 11.76 9.64
N SER A 22 17.37 11.66 9.46
CA SER A 22 18.14 12.69 8.78
C SER A 22 17.66 12.89 7.34
N ASN A 23 18.05 14.01 6.71
CA ASN A 23 17.69 14.23 5.29
C ASN A 23 18.26 13.15 4.37
N GLU A 24 19.47 12.67 4.65
CA GLU A 24 20.15 11.66 3.85
C GLU A 24 19.42 10.32 3.95
N GLU A 25 19.16 9.84 5.17
CA GLU A 25 18.41 8.60 5.40
C GLU A 25 17.00 8.66 4.81
N ALA A 26 16.30 9.78 4.99
CA ALA A 26 14.95 9.96 4.44
C ALA A 26 14.94 10.00 2.90
N SER A 27 15.99 10.53 2.27
CA SER A 27 16.13 10.52 0.81
C SER A 27 16.37 9.11 0.31
N THR A 28 17.31 8.38 0.93
CA THR A 28 17.57 6.98 0.57
C THR A 28 16.32 6.11 0.74
N LEU A 29 15.56 6.30 1.82
CA LEU A 29 14.29 5.62 2.03
C LEU A 29 13.24 5.97 0.97
N ALA A 30 13.13 7.24 0.58
CA ALA A 30 12.23 7.64 -0.49
C ALA A 30 12.60 6.95 -1.81
N ASP A 31 13.89 6.96 -2.18
CA ASP A 31 14.39 6.32 -3.40
C ASP A 31 14.10 4.81 -3.42
N MET A 32 14.20 4.14 -2.26
CA MET A 32 13.86 2.72 -2.13
C MET A 32 12.36 2.43 -2.28
N LEU A 33 11.49 3.41 -1.98
CA LEU A 33 10.04 3.24 -1.98
C LEU A 33 9.37 3.68 -3.30
N ILE A 34 10.02 4.52 -4.11
CA ILE A 34 9.51 4.95 -5.43
C ILE A 34 9.06 3.77 -6.32
N PRO A 35 9.79 2.63 -6.41
CA PRO A 35 9.34 1.50 -7.22
C PRO A 35 8.01 0.89 -6.73
N MET A 36 7.74 0.90 -5.41
CA MET A 36 6.45 0.45 -4.88
C MET A 36 5.33 1.43 -5.20
N ASP A 37 5.61 2.72 -5.17
CA ASP A 37 4.65 3.77 -5.51
C ASP A 37 4.19 3.65 -6.97
N LEU A 38 5.14 3.49 -7.89
CA LEU A 38 4.87 3.31 -9.32
C LEU A 38 4.10 2.01 -9.59
N ALA A 39 4.46 0.92 -8.91
CA ALA A 39 3.73 -0.34 -9.04
C ALA A 39 2.30 -0.24 -8.50
N GLY A 40 2.09 0.51 -7.40
CA GLY A 40 0.77 0.79 -6.85
C GLY A 40 -0.09 1.62 -7.80
N GLU A 41 0.49 2.67 -8.41
CA GLU A 41 -0.17 3.51 -9.41
C GLU A 41 -0.60 2.67 -10.63
N GLU A 42 0.31 1.85 -11.18
CA GLU A 42 0.02 0.96 -12.32
C GLU A 42 -1.10 -0.04 -12.00
N VAL A 43 -1.09 -0.63 -10.80
CA VAL A 43 -2.18 -1.51 -10.35
C VAL A 43 -3.48 -0.72 -10.21
N SER A 44 -3.45 0.48 -9.62
CA SER A 44 -4.66 1.30 -9.41
C SER A 44 -5.30 1.81 -10.71
N GLU A 45 -4.50 2.07 -11.74
CA GLU A 45 -5.01 2.46 -13.07
C GLU A 45 -5.71 1.30 -13.79
N ASN A 46 -5.36 0.06 -13.45
CA ASN A 46 -5.93 -1.16 -14.03
C ASN A 46 -6.89 -1.89 -13.08
N PHE A 47 -7.03 -1.42 -11.83
CA PHE A 47 -8.04 -1.85 -10.88
C PHE A 47 -9.22 -0.89 -10.92
N GLU A 48 -10.25 -1.22 -11.70
CA GLU A 48 -11.58 -0.82 -11.29
C GLU A 48 -11.87 -1.56 -9.97
N PHE A 49 -11.77 -0.87 -8.84
CA PHE A 49 -12.40 -1.33 -7.60
C PHE A 49 -13.92 -1.23 -7.82
N ASP A 50 -14.47 -2.17 -8.60
CA ASP A 50 -15.91 -2.38 -8.80
C ASP A 50 -16.46 -3.40 -7.79
N ASP A 51 -15.82 -3.50 -6.63
CA ASP A 51 -16.34 -4.31 -5.54
C ASP A 51 -17.04 -3.37 -4.56
N GLU A 52 -18.36 -3.28 -4.69
CA GLU A 52 -19.20 -2.77 -3.61
C GLU A 52 -18.93 -3.62 -2.35
N PRO A 53 -19.15 -3.11 -1.13
CA PRO A 53 -18.89 -3.87 0.10
C PRO A 53 -19.56 -5.26 0.17
N SER A 54 -20.55 -5.53 -0.69
CA SER A 54 -21.18 -6.84 -0.91
C SER A 54 -20.22 -7.90 -1.44
N ASP A 55 -19.26 -7.56 -2.30
CA ASP A 55 -18.38 -8.52 -2.98
C ASP A 55 -17.34 -9.10 -2.03
N PHE A 56 -16.99 -8.38 -0.97
CA PHE A 56 -16.17 -8.89 0.12
C PHE A 56 -16.86 -10.03 0.90
N ASN A 57 -18.17 -9.91 1.16
CA ASN A 57 -18.92 -10.96 1.85
C ASN A 57 -19.10 -12.18 0.94
N SER A 58 -19.36 -11.97 -0.35
CA SER A 58 -19.44 -13.04 -1.34
C SER A 58 -18.10 -13.78 -1.48
N ALA A 59 -16.98 -13.06 -1.54
CA ALA A 59 -15.65 -13.65 -1.60
C ALA A 59 -15.28 -14.42 -0.32
N LEU A 60 -15.75 -13.97 0.86
CA LEU A 60 -15.60 -14.70 2.12
C LEU A 60 -16.42 -15.99 2.16
N GLU A 61 -17.66 -15.97 1.64
CA GLU A 61 -18.49 -17.17 1.51
C GLU A 61 -17.87 -18.18 0.53
N GLU A 62 -17.34 -17.71 -0.59
CA GLU A 62 -16.68 -18.56 -1.60
C GLU A 62 -15.39 -19.19 -1.07
N LEU A 63 -14.59 -18.46 -0.27
CA LEU A 63 -13.41 -19.01 0.42
C LEU A 63 -13.78 -19.99 1.54
N ALA A 64 -14.92 -19.78 2.21
CA ALA A 64 -15.39 -20.68 3.26
C ALA A 64 -15.88 -22.03 2.70
N ASP A 65 -16.48 -22.04 1.50
CA ASP A 65 -17.02 -23.24 0.87
C ASP A 65 -15.92 -24.20 0.36
N VAL A 66 -14.71 -23.68 0.07
CA VAL A 66 -13.54 -24.49 -0.32
C VAL A 66 -12.92 -25.25 0.87
N GLY A 67 -13.28 -24.89 2.11
CA GLY A 67 -12.83 -25.58 3.32
C GLY A 67 -13.71 -26.75 3.78
N GLY A 68 -14.79 -27.08 3.06
CA GLY A 68 -15.90 -27.90 3.56
C GLY A 68 -16.23 -29.18 2.80
N ASN A 69 -15.32 -29.77 2.03
CA ASN A 69 -15.53 -31.10 1.43
C ASN A 69 -14.40 -32.08 1.82
N GLU A 70 -14.64 -32.83 2.90
CA GLU A 70 -14.14 -34.20 3.10
C GLU A 70 -15.22 -35.21 2.67
#